data_AF-A0A8J6Y741-F1
#
_entry.id   AF-A0A8J6Y741-F1
#
_cell.length_a   1.000
_cell.length_b   1.000
_cell.length_c   1.000
_cell.angle_alpha   90.00
_cell.angle_beta   90.00
_cell.angle_gamma   90.00
#
_symmetry.space_group_name_H-M   'P 1'
#
loop_
_entity.id
_entity.type
_entity.pdbx_description
1 polymer ?
#
loop_
_entity_poly.entity_id
_entity_poly.type
_entity_poly.pdbx_seq_one_letter_code
_entity_poly.pdbx_strand_id
1 'polypeptide(L)'
;MTESAPLLVANAPLRWTPKLAAMAAAAATLLAADGGADHLARLGLRPAAVIGDLDSISRETRAWLGEESLIERPDQDRTDLDKA
;
A
#
# COMPACT_ATOMS: atom_id res chain seq x y z
N MET A 1 -9.32 1.57 25.06
CA MET A 1 -8.36 1.09 24.04
C MET A 1 -8.76 1.79 22.75
N THR A 2 -7.92 2.68 22.21
CA THR A 2 -8.18 3.23 20.88
C THR A 2 -7.97 2.11 19.88
N GLU A 3 -9.03 1.63 19.25
CA GLU A 3 -8.93 0.72 18.11
C GLU A 3 -8.06 1.40 17.04
N SER A 4 -6.91 0.81 16.73
CA SER A 4 -6.08 1.28 15.63
C SER A 4 -6.73 0.79 14.34
N ALA A 5 -7.24 1.73 13.54
CA ALA A 5 -7.93 1.42 12.30
C ALA A 5 -6.93 0.92 11.23
N PRO A 6 -7.36 0.04 10.31
CA PRO A 6 -6.57 -0.26 9.12
C PRO A 6 -6.35 1.01 8.30
N LEU A 7 -5.19 1.11 7.66
CA LEU A 7 -4.80 2.21 6.79
C LEU A 7 -4.42 1.66 5.41
N LEU A 8 -5.04 2.19 4.37
CA LEU A 8 -4.74 1.89 2.97
C LEU A 8 -4.07 3.10 2.32
N VAL A 9 -2.95 2.87 1.62
CA VAL A 9 -2.29 3.89 0.78
C VAL A 9 -2.54 3.57 -0.69
N ALA A 10 -3.20 4.47 -1.38
CA ALA A 10 -3.44 4.38 -2.82
C ALA A 10 -2.36 5.10 -3.65
N ASN A 11 -2.37 4.88 -4.96
CA ASN A 11 -1.41 5.43 -5.90
C ASN A 11 -1.82 6.82 -6.43
N ALA A 12 -1.53 7.87 -5.66
CA ALA A 12 -1.75 9.27 -6.07
C ALA A 12 -0.54 10.13 -5.70
N PRO A 13 -0.34 11.32 -6.31
CA PRO A 13 0.65 12.28 -5.85
C PRO A 13 0.47 12.61 -4.35
N LEU A 14 1.23 11.93 -3.50
CA LEU A 14 1.14 12.02 -2.06
C LEU A 14 2.33 12.78 -1.50
N ARG A 15 2.07 13.88 -0.80
CA ARG A 15 3.06 14.55 0.01
C ARG A 15 2.98 14.03 1.44
N TRP A 16 4.00 13.29 1.87
CA TRP A 16 4.10 12.85 3.25
C TRP A 16 4.29 14.03 4.20
N THR A 17 3.41 14.13 5.19
CA THR A 17 3.59 15.01 6.35
C THR A 17 3.98 14.15 7.56
N PRO A 18 4.60 14.72 8.60
CA PRO A 18 4.91 13.97 9.83
C PRO A 18 3.68 13.29 10.43
N LYS A 19 2.50 13.92 10.33
CA LYS A 19 1.23 13.35 10.79
C LYS A 19 0.84 12.09 10.01
N LEU A 20 0.90 12.14 8.68
CA LEU A 20 0.55 10.99 7.82
C LEU A 20 1.54 9.84 8.01
N ALA A 21 2.83 10.14 8.11
CA ALA A 21 3.86 9.13 8.37
C ALA A 21 3.65 8.45 9.74
N ALA A 22 3.35 9.24 10.78
CA ALA A 22 3.03 8.71 12.11
C ALA A 22 1.76 7.85 12.11
N MET A 23 0.72 8.25 11.36
CA MET A 23 -0.49 7.45 11.20
C MET A 23 -0.20 6.11 10.50
N ALA A 24 0.58 6.12 9.41
CA ALA A 24 0.96 4.90 8.69
C ALA A 24 1.80 3.96 9.57
N ALA A 25 2.75 4.50 10.34
CA ALA A 25 3.58 3.72 11.25
C ALA A 25 2.81 3.14 12.46
N ALA A 26 1.71 3.78 12.86
CA ALA A 26 0.89 3.35 14.00
C ALA A 26 -0.32 2.48 13.62
N ALA A 27 -0.59 2.30 12.33
CA ALA A 27 -1.72 1.51 11.84
C ALA A 27 -1.56 0.04 12.23
N ALA A 28 -2.62 -0.56 12.80
CA ALA A 28 -2.62 -1.99 13.14
C ALA A 28 -2.53 -2.88 11.90
N THR A 29 -3.03 -2.39 10.77
CA THR A 29 -2.92 -3.06 9.48
C THR A 29 -2.65 -2.01 8.43
N LEU A 30 -1.53 -2.17 7.73
CA LEU A 30 -1.10 -1.27 6.67
C LEU A 30 -1.25 -1.99 5.33
N LEU A 31 -2.02 -1.40 4.42
CA LEU A 31 -2.29 -1.93 3.09
C LEU A 31 -1.84 -0.94 2.03
N ALA A 32 -1.54 -1.44 0.83
CA ALA A 32 -1.30 -0.62 -0.33
C ALA A 32 -2.18 -1.05 -1.51
N ALA A 33 -2.67 -0.08 -2.27
CA ALA A 33 -3.27 -0.33 -3.57
C ALA A 33 -2.21 -0.08 -4.65
N ASP A 34 -1.77 -1.15 -5.32
CA ASP A 34 -0.74 -1.20 -6.35
C ASP A 34 0.45 -0.24 -6.09
N GLY A 35 0.62 0.83 -6.88
CA GLY A 35 1.71 1.80 -6.74
C GLY A 35 1.76 2.55 -5.39
N GLY A 36 0.69 2.46 -4.58
CA GLY A 36 0.70 2.85 -3.17
C GLY A 36 1.81 2.17 -2.36
N ALA A 37 2.23 0.97 -2.78
CA ALA A 37 3.33 0.22 -2.18
C ALA A 37 4.67 0.98 -2.28
N ASP A 38 4.91 1.69 -3.39
CA ASP A 38 6.14 2.48 -3.57
C ASP A 38 6.18 3.67 -2.62
N HIS A 39 5.03 4.26 -2.27
CA HIS A 39 4.97 5.32 -1.28
C HIS A 39 5.39 4.83 0.11
N LEU A 40 4.98 3.62 0.48
CA LEU A 40 5.32 3.00 1.75
C LEU A 40 6.78 2.53 1.79
N ALA A 41 7.27 1.94 0.71
CA ALA A 41 8.66 1.50 0.58
C ALA A 41 9.65 2.67 0.75
N ARG A 42 9.35 3.85 0.18
CA ARG A 42 10.15 5.07 0.38
C ARG A 42 10.21 5.55 1.83
N LEU A 43 9.23 5.18 2.67
CA LEU A 43 9.24 5.44 4.11
C LEU A 43 9.87 4.30 4.92
N GLY A 44 10.31 3.21 4.29
CA GLY A 44 10.77 2.01 4.96
C GLY A 44 9.64 1.23 5.66
N LEU A 45 8.37 1.49 5.31
CA LEU A 45 7.21 0.81 5.87
C LEU A 45 6.81 -0.35 4.96
N ARG A 46 6.64 -1.54 5.55
CA ARG A 46 6.23 -2.74 4.82
C ARG A 46 4.72 -2.96 4.99
N PRO A 47 3.90 -2.82 3.93
CA PRO A 47 2.48 -3.19 4.00
C PRO A 47 2.32 -4.69 4.25
N ALA A 48 1.21 -5.06 4.87
CA ALA A 48 0.79 -6.44 5.06
C ALA A 48 0.32 -7.09 3.75
N ALA A 49 -0.28 -6.30 2.86
CA ALA A 49 -0.65 -6.72 1.52
C ALA A 49 -0.65 -5.54 0.54
N VAL A 50 -0.34 -5.84 -0.72
CA VAL A 50 -0.53 -4.96 -1.88
C VAL A 50 -1.60 -5.56 -2.78
N ILE A 51 -2.63 -4.79 -3.09
CA ILE A 51 -3.80 -5.24 -3.84
C ILE A 51 -3.92 -4.41 -5.12
N GLY A 52 -4.13 -5.06 -6.25
CA GLY A 52 -4.29 -4.40 -7.55
C GLY A 52 -3.93 -5.32 -8.70
N ASP A 53 -3.89 -4.81 -9.92
CA ASP A 53 -3.33 -5.54 -11.07
C ASP A 53 -1.79 -5.55 -11.10
N LEU A 54 -1.16 -4.81 -10.18
CA LEU A 54 0.29 -4.80 -9.93
C LEU A 54 1.11 -4.26 -11.10
N ASP A 55 0.53 -3.35 -11.89
CA ASP A 55 1.18 -2.75 -13.06
C ASP A 55 1.96 -1.46 -12.73
N SER A 56 1.60 -0.80 -11.63
CA SER A 56 2.18 0.47 -11.20
C SER A 56 3.22 0.31 -10.08
N ILE A 57 3.22 -0.80 -9.34
CA ILE A 57 4.27 -1.11 -8.37
C ILE A 57 5.63 -1.30 -9.06
N SER A 58 6.67 -0.65 -8.52
CA SER A 58 8.02 -0.84 -9.05
C SER A 58 8.56 -2.25 -8.82
N ARG A 59 9.42 -2.72 -9.74
CA ARG A 59 10.09 -4.03 -9.62
C ARG A 59 10.93 -4.16 -8.36
N GLU A 60 11.56 -3.07 -7.91
CA GLU A 60 12.36 -3.02 -6.69
C GLU A 60 11.48 -3.25 -5.46
N THR A 61 10.39 -2.49 -5.34
CA THR A 61 9.44 -2.67 -4.24
C THR A 61 8.82 -4.07 -4.26
N ARG A 62 8.42 -4.57 -5.43
CA ARG A 62 7.87 -5.93 -5.57
C ARG A 62 8.85 -6.99 -5.07
N ALA A 63 10.13 -6.90 -5.47
CA ALA A 63 11.17 -7.84 -5.02
C ALA A 63 11.45 -7.73 -3.52
N TRP A 64 11.41 -6.51 -2.96
CA TRP A 64 11.59 -6.29 -1.52
C TRP A 64 10.41 -6.82 -0.68
N LEU A 65 9.19 -6.70 -1.20
CA LEU A 65 7.99 -7.18 -0.52
C LEU A 65 7.83 -8.69 -0.60
N GLY A 66 8.29 -9.34 -1.67
CA GLY A 66 8.05 -10.76 -1.90
C GLY A 66 6.63 -11.04 -2.38
N GLU A 67 6.49 -12.09 -3.19
CA GLU A 67 5.23 -12.45 -3.86
C GLU A 67 4.12 -12.82 -2.86
N GLU A 68 4.46 -13.23 -1.64
CA GLU A 68 3.48 -13.57 -0.60
C GLU A 68 2.68 -12.36 -0.09
N SER A 69 3.21 -11.15 -0.30
CA SER A 69 2.55 -9.90 0.10
C SER A 69 1.67 -9.33 -1.02
N LEU A 70 1.61 -9.98 -2.19
CA LEU A 70 0.93 -9.46 -3.38
C LEU A 70 -0.38 -10.22 -3.63
N ILE A 71 -1.46 -9.46 -3.80
CA ILE A 71 -2.79 -9.98 -4.09
C ILE A 71 -3.22 -9.43 -5.45
N GLU A 72 -2.92 -10.19 -6.50
CA GLU A 72 -3.27 -9.82 -7.86
C GLU A 72 -4.80 -9.86 -8.06
N ARG A 73 -5.33 -8.74 -8.59
CA ARG A 73 -6.72 -8.52 -8.95
C ARG A 73 -6.76 -7.93 -10.36
N PRO A 74 -6.83 -8.76 -11.41
CA PRO A 74 -6.65 -8.32 -12.80
C PRO A 74 -7.89 -7.62 -13.39
N ASP A 75 -8.94 -7.38 -12.60
CA ASP A 75 -10.14 -6.69 -13.05
C ASP A 75 -9.81 -5.26 -13.50
N GLN A 76 -9.96 -4.98 -14.80
CA GLN A 76 -9.66 -3.69 -15.43
C GLN A 76 -10.87 -2.75 -15.44
N ASP A 77 -12.06 -3.23 -15.07
CA ASP A 77 -13.28 -2.41 -15.02
C ASP A 77 -13.43 -1.70 -13.66
N ARG A 78 -12.49 -1.91 -12.73
CA ARG A 78 -12.46 -1.35 -11.37
C ARG A 78 -11.10 -0.76 -11.03
N THR A 79 -11.09 0.31 -10.24
CA THR A 79 -9.83 0.90 -9.75
C THR A 79 -9.19 0.01 -8.67
N ASP A 80 -7.88 0.09 -8.44
CA ASP A 80 -7.25 -0.70 -7.36
C ASP A 80 -7.79 -0.37 -5.98
N LEU A 81 -8.28 0.87 -5.79
CA LEU A 81 -8.97 1.25 -4.56
C LEU A 81 -10.31 0.51 -4.40
N ASP A 82 -11.04 0.24 -5.48
CA ASP A 82 -12.26 -0.58 -5.45
C ASP A 82 -11.97 -2.08 -5.23
N LYS A 83 -10.74 -2.52 -5.52
CA LYS A 83 -10.28 -3.90 -5.37
C LYS A 83 -9.78 -4.22 -3.94
N ALA A 84 -9.40 -3.19 -3.17
CA ALA A 84 -8.79 -3.28 -1.83
C ALA A 84 -9.84 -3.28 -0.70
#